data_AF-A0A529KY03-F1
#
_entry.id   AF-A0A529KY03-F1
#
_cell.length_a   1.000
_cell.length_b   1.000
_cell.length_c   1.000
_cell.angle_alpha   90.00
_cell.angle_beta   90.00
_cell.angle_gamma   90.00
#
_symmetry.space_group_name_H-M   'P 1'
#
loop_
_entity.id
_entity.type
_entity.pdbx_description
1 polymer ?
#
loop_
_entity_poly.entity_id
_entity_poly.type
_entity_poly.pdbx_seq_one_letter_code
_entity_poly.pdbx_strand_id
1 'polypeptide(L)'
;PTANMAANKLLRTAKIYPLAVDTRVTPSMAEVVIKDMLAGKIDAAILWGPMAGYYVKQLKANVTMVPLVKEKTGSRMSYRITMGVRPSDQEWKRTLNKVIRENQAEINKLLLDYNVPLIDEHD
;
A
#
# COMPACT_ATOMS: atom_id res chain seq x y z
N PRO A 1 -0.87 -12.11 0.54
CA PRO A 1 -2.32 -12.13 0.79
C PRO A 1 -3.05 -13.27 0.08
N THR A 2 -2.79 -13.52 -1.21
CA THR A 2 -3.50 -14.52 -2.03
C THR A 2 -3.49 -15.93 -1.44
N ALA A 3 -2.36 -16.39 -0.89
CA ALA A 3 -2.27 -17.70 -0.23
C ALA A 3 -3.21 -17.80 1.00
N ASN A 4 -3.27 -16.75 1.82
CA ASN A 4 -4.17 -16.71 2.99
C ASN A 4 -5.64 -16.66 2.54
N MET A 5 -5.95 -15.92 1.48
CA MET A 5 -7.29 -15.94 0.88
C MET A 5 -7.67 -17.33 0.36
N ALA A 6 -6.73 -18.04 -0.28
CA ALA A 6 -6.95 -19.39 -0.78
C ALA A 6 -7.27 -20.37 0.36
N ALA A 7 -6.44 -20.35 1.42
CA ALA A 7 -6.63 -21.18 2.61
C ALA A 7 -7.99 -20.94 3.29
N ASN A 8 -8.50 -19.70 3.22
CA ASN A 8 -9.82 -19.32 3.76
C ASN A 8 -10.96 -19.43 2.73
N LYS A 9 -10.74 -20.06 1.57
CA LYS A 9 -11.73 -20.28 0.51
C LYS A 9 -12.34 -18.99 -0.08
N LEU A 10 -11.66 -17.86 0.08
CA LEU A 10 -12.11 -16.54 -0.38
C LEU A 10 -11.85 -16.31 -1.87
N LEU A 11 -10.97 -17.10 -2.50
CA LEU A 11 -10.64 -16.91 -3.92
C LEU A 11 -11.76 -17.31 -4.88
N ARG A 12 -12.74 -18.11 -4.45
CA ARG A 12 -13.83 -18.58 -5.34
C ARG A 12 -14.69 -17.43 -5.86
N THR A 13 -14.86 -16.39 -5.05
CA THR A 13 -15.68 -15.20 -5.37
C THR A 13 -14.82 -13.95 -5.54
N ALA A 14 -13.49 -14.09 -5.48
CA ALA A 14 -12.59 -12.95 -5.60
C ALA A 14 -12.55 -12.44 -7.05
N LYS A 15 -12.71 -11.13 -7.20
CA LYS A 15 -12.40 -10.45 -8.45
C LYS A 15 -10.91 -10.12 -8.50
N ILE A 16 -10.24 -10.60 -9.54
CA ILE A 16 -8.80 -10.36 -9.75
C ILE A 16 -8.63 -9.11 -10.61
N TYR A 17 -7.76 -8.21 -10.15
CA TYR A 17 -7.35 -7.01 -10.88
C TYR A 17 -5.92 -7.18 -11.39
N PRO A 18 -5.58 -6.69 -12.59
CA PRO A 18 -4.23 -6.79 -13.14
C PRO A 18 -3.23 -6.03 -12.26
N LEU A 19 -2.05 -6.59 -12.03
CA LEU A 19 -1.01 -5.93 -11.24
C LEU A 19 -0.29 -4.84 -12.04
N ALA A 20 0.08 -5.16 -13.29
CA ALA A 20 0.79 -4.26 -14.18
C ALA A 20 -0.19 -3.68 -15.20
N VAL A 21 -0.30 -2.36 -15.21
CA VAL A 21 -1.07 -1.59 -16.19
C VAL A 21 -0.25 -0.38 -16.63
N ASP A 22 -0.45 0.07 -17.88
CA ASP A 22 0.10 1.35 -18.31
C ASP A 22 -0.81 2.48 -17.82
N THR A 23 -0.37 3.16 -16.76
CA THR A 23 -1.14 4.23 -16.11
C THR A 23 -1.28 5.49 -16.96
N ARG A 24 -0.61 5.58 -18.12
CA ARG A 24 -0.78 6.70 -19.07
C ARG A 24 -2.09 6.60 -19.85
N VAL A 25 -2.60 5.39 -20.02
CA VAL A 25 -3.81 5.10 -20.82
C VAL A 25 -4.89 4.35 -20.05
N THR A 26 -4.54 3.80 -18.88
CA THR A 26 -5.45 3.06 -18.00
C THR A 26 -5.44 3.70 -16.61
N PRO A 27 -6.59 3.83 -15.92
CA PRO A 27 -6.60 4.29 -14.53
C PRO A 27 -5.75 3.38 -13.63
N SER A 28 -5.31 3.91 -12.48
CA SER A 28 -4.64 3.08 -11.48
C SER A 28 -5.58 1.99 -10.99
N MET A 29 -5.07 0.76 -10.81
CA MET A 29 -5.92 -0.33 -10.34
C MET A 29 -6.44 -0.13 -8.93
N ALA A 30 -5.73 0.62 -8.07
CA ALA A 30 -6.30 1.03 -6.79
C ALA A 30 -7.52 1.94 -6.96
N GLU A 31 -7.50 2.88 -7.91
CA GLU A 31 -8.67 3.71 -8.22
C GLU A 31 -9.86 2.86 -8.67
N VAL A 32 -9.62 1.93 -9.60
CA VAL A 32 -10.66 1.04 -10.14
C VAL A 32 -11.25 0.17 -9.04
N VAL A 33 -10.41 -0.41 -8.19
CA VAL A 33 -10.83 -1.25 -7.07
C VAL A 33 -11.69 -0.46 -6.07
N ILE A 34 -11.27 0.75 -5.68
CA ILE A 34 -12.06 1.59 -4.78
C ILE A 34 -13.39 2.00 -5.42
N LYS A 35 -13.40 2.35 -6.72
CA LYS A 35 -14.65 2.63 -7.45
C LYS A 35 -15.60 1.44 -7.51
N ASP A 36 -15.07 0.24 -7.72
CA ASP A 36 -15.87 -0.98 -7.73
C ASP A 36 -16.45 -1.31 -6.34
N MET A 37 -15.71 -1.03 -5.26
CA MET A 37 -16.19 -1.16 -3.89
C MET A 37 -17.32 -0.15 -3.60
N LEU A 38 -17.17 1.11 -4.00
CA LEU A 38 -18.23 2.12 -3.87
C LEU A 38 -19.48 1.79 -4.72
N ALA A 39 -19.28 1.11 -5.84
CA ALA A 39 -20.37 0.63 -6.69
C ALA A 39 -21.00 -0.70 -6.19
N GLY A 40 -20.55 -1.25 -5.06
CA GLY A 40 -21.08 -2.49 -4.49
C GLY A 40 -20.75 -3.75 -5.30
N LYS A 41 -19.75 -3.71 -6.19
CA LYS A 41 -19.33 -4.88 -6.98
C LYS A 41 -18.41 -5.82 -6.21
N ILE A 42 -17.73 -5.30 -5.20
CA ILE A 42 -16.90 -6.05 -4.27
C ILE A 42 -17.17 -5.54 -2.85
N ASP A 43 -17.20 -6.44 -1.88
CA ASP A 43 -17.46 -6.08 -0.47
C ASP A 43 -16.19 -5.63 0.27
N ALA A 44 -15.03 -6.08 -0.20
CA ALA A 44 -13.72 -5.77 0.38
C ALA A 44 -12.61 -5.82 -0.67
N ALA A 45 -11.51 -5.14 -0.39
CA ALA A 45 -10.34 -5.07 -1.26
C ALA A 45 -9.04 -5.31 -0.47
N ILE A 46 -8.09 -6.02 -1.08
CA ILE A 46 -6.72 -6.11 -0.60
C ILE A 46 -5.82 -5.32 -1.56
N LEU A 47 -5.26 -4.23 -1.08
CA LEU A 47 -4.43 -3.29 -1.84
C LEU A 47 -3.15 -2.96 -1.08
N TRP A 48 -2.14 -2.45 -1.80
CA TRP A 48 -0.95 -1.91 -1.18
C TRP A 48 -1.27 -0.60 -0.45
N GLY A 49 -0.86 -0.51 0.82
CA GLY A 49 -1.25 0.56 1.76
C GLY A 49 -1.14 1.99 1.20
N PRO A 50 0.00 2.41 0.62
CA PRO A 50 0.15 3.75 0.05
C PRO A 50 -0.86 4.06 -1.07
N MET A 51 -1.15 3.10 -1.95
CA MET A 51 -2.12 3.30 -3.02
C MET A 51 -3.56 3.34 -2.50
N ALA A 52 -3.89 2.44 -1.56
CA ALA A 52 -5.21 2.41 -0.93
C ALA A 52 -5.49 3.73 -0.20
N GLY A 53 -4.55 4.16 0.63
CA GLY A 53 -4.61 5.42 1.37
C GLY A 53 -4.94 6.61 0.49
N TYR A 54 -4.14 6.79 -0.56
CA TYR A 54 -4.33 7.88 -1.52
C TYR A 54 -5.72 7.87 -2.16
N TYR A 55 -6.15 6.75 -2.75
CA TYR A 55 -7.42 6.71 -3.49
C TYR A 55 -8.65 6.73 -2.60
N VAL A 56 -8.59 6.18 -1.38
CA VAL A 56 -9.67 6.34 -0.38
C VAL A 56 -9.88 7.83 -0.08
N LYS A 57 -8.80 8.59 0.11
CA LYS A 57 -8.88 10.04 0.34
C LYS A 57 -9.37 10.79 -0.89
N GLN A 58 -8.81 10.55 -2.07
CA GLN A 58 -9.17 11.24 -3.31
C GLN A 58 -10.63 11.02 -3.71
N LEU A 59 -11.12 9.79 -3.57
CA LEU A 59 -12.50 9.42 -3.94
C LEU A 59 -13.50 9.67 -2.80
N LYS A 60 -13.05 10.19 -1.64
CA LYS A 60 -13.87 10.37 -0.43
C LYS A 60 -14.64 9.11 -0.07
N ALA A 61 -13.99 7.95 -0.22
CA ALA A 61 -14.62 6.66 0.00
C ALA A 61 -14.91 6.46 1.49
N ASN A 62 -16.17 6.18 1.84
CA ASN A 62 -16.55 5.88 3.23
C ASN A 62 -16.22 4.41 3.55
N VAL A 63 -14.93 4.13 3.78
CA VAL A 63 -14.44 2.78 4.04
C VAL A 63 -13.41 2.77 5.16
N THR A 64 -13.33 1.64 5.86
CA THR A 64 -12.32 1.41 6.90
C THR A 64 -11.10 0.73 6.28
N MET A 65 -9.93 1.34 6.44
CA MET A 65 -8.66 0.70 6.07
C MET A 65 -8.09 -0.06 7.27
N VAL A 66 -7.78 -1.35 7.07
CA VAL A 66 -7.20 -2.21 8.10
C VAL A 66 -5.85 -2.75 7.61
N PRO A 67 -4.72 -2.35 8.22
CA PRO A 67 -3.41 -2.93 7.92
C PRO A 67 -3.37 -4.43 8.27
N LEU A 68 -2.84 -5.25 7.37
CA LEU A 68 -2.69 -6.69 7.57
C LEU A 68 -1.39 -7.00 8.34
N VAL A 69 -1.41 -6.82 9.66
CA VAL A 69 -0.26 -7.04 10.55
C VAL A 69 -0.34 -8.33 11.38
N LYS A 70 -1.51 -8.94 11.47
CA LYS A 70 -1.77 -10.11 12.33
C LYS A 70 -1.65 -11.47 11.62
N GLU A 71 -1.16 -11.48 10.39
CA GLU A 71 -1.11 -12.69 9.59
C GLU A 71 -0.01 -13.63 10.09
N LYS A 72 -0.40 -14.84 10.54
CA LYS A 72 0.51 -15.83 11.14
C LYS A 72 1.13 -16.80 10.13
N THR A 73 0.54 -16.87 8.94
CA THR A 73 0.92 -17.81 7.89
C THR A 73 1.03 -17.09 6.55
N GLY A 74 1.75 -17.69 5.60
CA GLY A 74 2.00 -17.10 4.29
C GLY A 74 3.14 -16.08 4.28
N SER A 75 3.22 -15.30 3.21
CA SER A 75 4.25 -14.26 3.03
C SER A 75 4.01 -13.07 3.97
N ARG A 76 5.10 -12.35 4.29
CA ARG A 76 5.02 -11.06 5.02
C ARG A 76 4.15 -10.07 4.27
N MET A 77 3.24 -9.39 4.97
CA MET A 77 2.35 -8.37 4.40
C MET A 77 2.83 -6.93 4.68
N SER A 78 3.75 -6.77 5.64
CA SER A 78 4.41 -5.52 5.97
C SER A 78 5.81 -5.45 5.35
N TYR A 79 6.12 -4.31 4.73
CA TYR A 79 7.38 -4.08 4.04
C TYR A 79 7.89 -2.67 4.34
N ARG A 80 9.21 -2.53 4.52
CA ARG A 80 9.87 -1.22 4.61
C ARG A 80 10.07 -0.65 3.22
N ILE A 81 9.76 0.63 3.04
CA ILE A 81 10.02 1.39 1.82
C ILE A 81 11.30 2.20 2.05
N THR A 82 12.23 2.17 1.09
CA THR A 82 13.49 2.89 1.17
C THR A 82 13.86 3.52 -0.16
N MET A 83 14.78 4.47 -0.15
CA MET A 83 15.38 5.03 -1.35
C MET A 83 16.51 4.14 -1.84
N GLY A 84 16.47 3.75 -3.12
CA GLY A 84 17.51 2.94 -3.76
C GLY A 84 18.66 3.80 -4.29
N VAL A 85 19.90 3.37 -4.05
CA VAL A 85 21.12 3.95 -4.64
C VAL A 85 22.00 2.85 -5.22
N ARG A 86 22.94 3.19 -6.13
CA ARG A 86 23.92 2.22 -6.62
C ARG A 86 24.79 1.69 -5.47
N PRO A 87 25.21 0.41 -5.50
CA PRO A 87 26.07 -0.15 -4.46
C PRO A 87 27.40 0.59 -4.26
N SER A 88 27.94 1.23 -5.30
CA SER A 88 29.17 2.05 -5.22
C SER A 88 28.98 3.37 -4.44
N ASP A 89 27.76 3.90 -4.35
CA ASP A 89 27.52 5.29 -3.98
C ASP A 89 27.30 5.42 -2.46
N GLN A 90 28.29 5.00 -1.66
CA GLN A 90 28.19 4.93 -0.20
C GLN A 90 28.05 6.30 0.47
N GLU A 91 28.78 7.31 0.00
CA GLU A 91 28.65 8.68 0.53
C GLU A 91 27.27 9.25 0.20
N TRP A 92 26.73 8.98 -0.98
CA TRP A 92 25.38 9.41 -1.34
C TRP A 92 24.32 8.74 -0.46
N LYS A 93 24.46 7.43 -0.21
CA LYS A 93 23.62 6.70 0.75
C LYS A 93 23.65 7.37 2.14
N ARG A 94 24.84 7.77 2.61
CA ARG A 94 25.01 8.41 3.93
C ARG A 94 24.33 9.77 3.98
N THR A 95 24.47 10.57 2.92
CA THR A 95 23.78 11.85 2.77
C THR A 95 22.26 11.69 2.77
N LEU A 96 21.71 10.78 1.97
CA LEU A 96 20.28 10.49 1.95
C LEU A 96 19.75 10.05 3.32
N ASN A 97 20.46 9.15 4.00
CA ASN A 97 20.08 8.71 5.34
C ASN A 97 20.13 9.86 6.36
N LYS A 98 21.05 10.81 6.22
CA LYS A 98 21.11 12.01 7.07
C LYS A 98 19.87 12.88 6.83
N VAL A 99 19.55 13.18 5.57
CA VAL A 99 18.36 13.97 5.20
C VAL A 99 17.08 13.32 5.71
N ILE A 100 16.89 12.01 5.52
CA ILE A 100 15.70 11.29 6.00
C ILE A 100 15.57 11.42 7.52
N ARG A 101 16.66 11.22 8.28
CA ARG A 101 16.62 11.36 9.74
C ARG A 101 16.30 12.79 10.19
N GLU A 102 16.91 13.79 9.56
CA GLU A 102 16.73 15.20 9.92
C GLU A 102 15.32 15.70 9.58
N ASN A 103 14.62 15.08 8.61
CA ASN A 103 13.30 15.50 8.14
C ASN A 103 12.21 14.45 8.42
N GLN A 104 12.42 13.56 9.39
CA GLN A 104 11.54 12.41 9.61
C GLN A 104 10.11 12.84 9.96
N ALA A 105 9.94 13.93 10.71
CA ALA A 105 8.63 14.44 11.10
C ALA A 105 7.86 14.98 9.88
N GLU A 106 8.52 15.72 9.00
CA GLU A 106 7.96 16.27 7.77
C GLU A 106 7.60 15.15 6.78
N ILE A 107 8.46 14.14 6.66
CA ILE A 107 8.19 12.94 5.83
C ILE A 107 6.96 12.22 6.36
N ASN A 108 6.87 11.96 7.67
CA ASN A 108 5.72 11.30 8.28
C ASN A 108 4.44 12.10 8.04
N LYS A 109 4.50 13.43 8.24
CA LYS A 109 3.37 14.32 7.97
C LYS A 109 2.91 14.22 6.52
N LEU A 110 3.84 14.29 5.56
CA LEU A 110 3.52 14.16 4.14
C LEU A 110 2.84 12.81 3.82
N LEU A 111 3.35 11.71 4.37
CA LEU A 111 2.76 10.39 4.16
C LEU A 111 1.33 10.31 4.74
N LEU A 112 1.13 10.83 5.95
CA LEU A 112 -0.19 10.90 6.59
C LEU A 112 -1.15 11.84 5.85
N ASP A 113 -0.66 12.95 5.29
CA ASP A 113 -1.44 13.85 4.44
C ASP A 113 -1.95 13.15 3.17
N TYR A 114 -1.26 12.11 2.70
CA TYR A 114 -1.71 11.23 1.61
C TYR A 114 -2.46 9.99 2.12
N ASN A 115 -2.78 9.94 3.42
CA ASN A 115 -3.47 8.83 4.09
C ASN A 115 -2.71 7.50 3.98
N VAL A 116 -1.39 7.54 3.86
CA VAL A 116 -0.54 6.35 3.85
C VAL A 116 -0.49 5.76 5.26
N PRO A 117 -0.82 4.48 5.45
CA PRO A 117 -0.69 3.84 6.76
C PRO A 117 0.78 3.70 7.14
N LEU A 118 1.16 4.31 8.26
CA LEU A 118 2.48 4.13 8.87
C LEU A 118 2.37 3.00 9.90
N ILE A 119 3.24 2.01 9.77
CA ILE A 119 3.33 0.86 10.66
C ILE A 119 4.76 0.74 11.21
N ASP A 120 4.89 0.28 12.45
CA ASP A 120 6.18 0.05 13.10
C ASP A 120 6.43 -1.43 13.44
N GLU A 121 7.45 -1.72 14.23
CA GLU A 121 7.82 -3.09 14.62
C GLU A 121 6.95 -3.67 15.76
N HIS A 122 6.09 -2.85 16.36
CA HIS A 122 5.20 -3.22 17.46
C HIS A 122 3.76 -3.52 17.01
N ASP A 123 3.42 -3.22 15.74
CA ASP A 123 2.11 -3.48 15.12
C ASP A 123 1.86 -4.95 14.71
#